data_AF-A0A6I4Z3Y6-F1
#
_entry.id   AF-A0A6I4Z3Y6-F1
#
_cell.length_a   1.000
_cell.length_b   1.000
_cell.length_c   1.000
_cell.angle_alpha   90.00
_cell.angle_beta   90.00
_cell.angle_gamma   90.00
#
_symmetry.space_group_name_H-M   'P 1'
#
loop_
_entity.id
_entity.type
_entity.pdbx_description
1 polymer ?
#
loop_
_entity_poly.entity_id
_entity_poly.type
_entity_poly.pdbx_seq_one_letter_code
_entity_poly.pdbx_strand_id
1 'polypeptide(L)'
;SGVLFDASSSHGSLLAHVGNGDTIIGGSASDTISVNNASAGAHGTSFNATLYGGSGAPNLFEFLNGQGGHYTIADFGSAAGNTVGLSASQMNNLQNVLDAETVSGGNTTIRLNDKTEITFLNDTHLAHNNFHAIK
;
A
#
# COMPACT_ATOMS: atom_id res chain seq x y z
N SER A 1 3.16 11.82 -15.87
CA SER A 1 2.99 12.66 -14.68
C SER A 1 1.95 11.99 -13.83
N GLY A 2 2.23 11.79 -12.54
CA GLY A 2 1.21 11.33 -11.60
C GLY A 2 0.22 12.44 -11.25
N VAL A 3 -0.90 12.05 -10.66
CA VAL A 3 -1.95 12.94 -10.16
C VAL A 3 -1.89 13.01 -8.64
N LEU A 4 -2.13 14.20 -8.07
CA LEU A 4 -2.54 14.34 -6.68
C LEU A 4 -4.06 14.28 -6.63
N PHE A 5 -4.60 13.26 -5.96
CA PHE A 5 -6.01 13.16 -5.63
C PHE A 5 -6.16 13.31 -4.12
N ASP A 6 -6.85 14.36 -3.68
CA ASP A 6 -7.02 14.69 -2.26
C ASP A 6 -8.50 14.65 -1.86
N ALA A 7 -8.88 13.61 -1.12
CA ALA A 7 -10.19 13.43 -0.52
C ALA A 7 -10.18 13.63 1.00
N SER A 8 -9.17 14.30 1.56
CA SER A 8 -9.01 14.47 3.02
C SER A 8 -10.19 15.16 3.71
N SER A 9 -10.96 15.98 2.98
CA SER A 9 -12.19 16.61 3.50
C SER A 9 -13.46 15.76 3.33
N SER A 10 -13.36 14.55 2.75
CA SER A 10 -14.49 13.66 2.51
C SER A 10 -14.84 12.86 3.76
N HIS A 11 -16.14 12.65 3.97
CA HIS A 11 -16.69 11.72 4.95
C HIS A 11 -17.34 10.48 4.31
N GLY A 12 -17.27 10.36 2.98
CA GLY A 12 -17.70 9.17 2.25
C GLY A 12 -16.52 8.31 1.85
N SER A 13 -16.77 7.01 1.69
CA SER A 13 -15.75 6.03 1.25
C SER A 13 -15.23 6.36 -0.15
N LEU A 14 -13.91 6.34 -0.28
CA LEU A 14 -13.17 6.42 -1.52
C LEU A 14 -12.82 5.01 -2.02
N LEU A 15 -13.05 4.78 -3.31
CA LEU A 15 -12.49 3.66 -4.04
C LEU A 15 -11.55 4.23 -5.11
N ALA A 16 -10.24 4.02 -4.94
CA ALA A 16 -9.23 4.60 -5.81
C ALA A 16 -8.40 3.52 -6.52
N HIS A 17 -8.16 3.70 -7.81
CA HIS A 17 -7.20 2.92 -8.59
C HIS A 17 -5.97 3.77 -8.88
N VAL A 18 -4.83 3.33 -8.38
CA VAL A 18 -3.60 4.14 -8.36
C VAL A 18 -2.82 4.00 -9.66
N GLY A 19 -2.47 5.13 -10.28
CA GLY A 19 -1.58 5.24 -11.44
C GLY A 19 -0.11 5.52 -11.07
N ASN A 20 0.77 5.51 -12.08
CA ASN A 20 2.20 5.70 -11.86
C ASN A 20 2.54 7.15 -11.52
N GLY A 21 3.23 7.35 -10.39
CA GLY A 21 3.60 8.62 -9.81
C GLY A 21 2.47 9.27 -8.99
N ASP A 22 1.33 8.61 -8.84
CA ASP A 22 0.17 9.20 -8.17
C ASP A 22 0.42 9.38 -6.66
N THR A 23 -0.24 10.40 -6.12
CA THR A 23 -0.43 10.59 -4.69
C THR A 23 -1.93 10.57 -4.41
N ILE A 24 -2.39 9.61 -3.63
CA ILE A 24 -3.80 9.46 -3.26
C ILE A 24 -3.95 9.71 -1.76
N ILE A 25 -4.86 10.60 -1.38
CA ILE A 25 -5.19 10.90 0.02
C ILE A 25 -6.66 10.59 0.28
N GLY A 26 -6.91 9.61 1.14
CA GLY A 26 -8.23 9.24 1.65
C GLY A 26 -8.85 10.27 2.60
N GLY A 27 -10.12 10.05 2.94
CA GLY A 27 -10.93 10.90 3.80
C GLY A 27 -11.00 10.40 5.23
N SER A 28 -12.17 10.55 5.86
CA SER A 28 -12.42 10.09 7.23
C SER A 28 -13.19 8.76 7.33
N ALA A 29 -13.66 8.23 6.20
CA ALA A 29 -14.42 6.98 6.11
C ALA A 29 -13.50 5.81 5.77
N SER A 30 -14.05 4.59 5.68
CA SER A 30 -13.26 3.43 5.24
C SER A 30 -13.03 3.52 3.74
N ASP A 31 -11.78 3.71 3.35
CA ASP A 31 -11.36 3.83 1.96
C ASP A 31 -10.63 2.57 1.48
N THR A 32 -10.77 2.29 0.19
CA THR A 32 -9.98 1.25 -0.51
C THR A 32 -9.14 1.91 -1.58
N ILE A 33 -7.82 1.74 -1.47
CA ILE A 33 -6.83 2.30 -2.38
C ILE A 33 -6.10 1.11 -3.03
N SER A 34 -6.41 0.84 -4.29
CA SER A 34 -5.93 -0.33 -5.01
C SER A 34 -4.86 0.03 -6.03
N VAL A 35 -3.68 -0.58 -5.88
CA VAL A 35 -2.55 -0.48 -6.80
C VAL A 35 -2.71 -1.56 -7.88
N ASN A 36 -2.72 -1.13 -9.15
CA ASN A 36 -2.73 -2.01 -10.30
C ASN A 36 -1.68 -1.55 -11.33
N ASN A 37 -0.49 -2.11 -11.22
CA ASN A 37 0.61 -1.93 -12.16
C ASN A 37 0.49 -2.77 -13.45
N ALA A 38 -0.51 -2.47 -14.29
CA ALA A 38 -0.72 -3.22 -15.54
C ALA A 38 0.38 -3.01 -16.61
N SER A 39 1.32 -2.07 -16.40
CA SER A 39 2.23 -1.57 -17.44
C SER A 39 3.73 -1.75 -17.15
N ALA A 40 4.16 -2.19 -15.96
CA ALA A 40 5.58 -2.39 -15.66
C ALA A 40 6.28 -3.48 -16.50
N GLY A 41 5.54 -4.26 -17.29
CA GLY A 41 6.09 -5.24 -18.21
C GLY A 41 6.76 -4.68 -19.48
N ALA A 42 6.62 -3.37 -19.80
CA ALA A 42 7.05 -2.88 -21.11
C ALA A 42 8.47 -2.27 -21.14
N HIS A 43 8.90 -1.45 -20.18
CA HIS A 43 10.12 -0.62 -20.37
C HIS A 43 10.85 -0.18 -19.09
N GLY A 44 11.18 -1.08 -18.16
CA GLY A 44 12.15 -0.80 -17.09
C GLY A 44 11.84 0.42 -16.21
N THR A 45 10.59 0.89 -16.22
CA THR A 45 10.13 1.97 -15.36
C THR A 45 9.56 1.31 -14.10
N SER A 46 10.18 1.58 -12.96
CA SER A 46 9.63 1.12 -11.70
C SER A 46 8.39 1.94 -11.40
N PHE A 47 7.23 1.30 -11.37
CA PHE A 47 5.97 1.94 -11.02
C PHE A 47 6.06 2.39 -9.55
N ASN A 48 5.60 3.61 -9.25
CA ASN A 48 5.62 4.11 -7.88
C ASN A 48 4.37 4.92 -7.56
N ALA A 49 3.97 4.95 -6.30
CA ALA A 49 2.89 5.80 -5.82
C ALA A 49 3.00 6.07 -4.32
N THR A 50 2.38 7.16 -3.86
CA THR A 50 2.26 7.51 -2.44
C THR A 50 0.80 7.45 -2.02
N LEU A 51 0.50 6.67 -0.99
CA LEU A 51 -0.86 6.37 -0.54
C LEU A 51 -1.03 6.88 0.89
N TYR A 52 -2.12 7.59 1.13
CA TYR A 52 -2.57 7.99 2.44
C TYR A 52 -3.99 7.47 2.65
N GLY A 53 -4.23 6.73 3.72
CA GLY A 53 -5.58 6.28 4.10
C GLY A 53 -6.43 7.42 4.66
N GLY A 54 -5.80 8.49 5.15
CA GLY A 54 -6.51 9.59 5.79
C GLY A 54 -6.68 9.33 7.28
N SER A 55 -7.86 9.64 7.83
CA SER A 55 -8.10 9.57 9.28
C SER A 55 -9.38 8.81 9.61
N GLY A 56 -9.65 8.56 10.89
CA GLY A 56 -10.93 8.00 11.31
C GLY A 56 -11.00 6.49 11.13
N ALA A 57 -11.80 6.04 10.15
CA ALA A 57 -12.11 4.61 9.96
C ALA A 57 -10.93 3.84 9.32
N PRO A 58 -10.84 2.50 9.53
CA PRO A 58 -9.79 1.69 8.93
C PRO A 58 -9.93 1.62 7.40
N ASN A 59 -8.78 1.64 6.74
CA ASN A 59 -8.62 1.64 5.30
C ASN A 59 -7.99 0.32 4.80
N LEU A 60 -8.15 0.09 3.51
CA LEU A 60 -7.59 -1.04 2.79
C LEU A 60 -6.66 -0.57 1.67
N PHE A 61 -5.41 -1.01 1.72
CA PHE A 61 -4.42 -0.82 0.66
C PHE A 61 -4.24 -2.13 -0.11
N GLU A 62 -4.75 -2.24 -1.33
CA GLU A 62 -4.68 -3.48 -2.11
C GLU A 62 -3.56 -3.45 -3.14
N PHE A 63 -2.72 -4.49 -3.16
CA PHE A 63 -1.71 -4.68 -4.19
C PHE A 63 -2.15 -5.81 -5.12
N LEU A 64 -2.83 -5.43 -6.21
CA LEU A 64 -3.59 -6.36 -7.05
C LEU A 64 -2.72 -7.13 -8.05
N ASN A 65 -1.48 -6.69 -8.33
CA ASN A 65 -0.64 -7.38 -9.30
C ASN A 65 0.84 -7.44 -8.92
N GLY A 66 1.46 -8.54 -9.34
CA GLY A 66 2.84 -8.86 -9.02
C GLY A 66 3.82 -8.49 -10.13
N GLN A 67 3.82 -7.23 -10.53
CA GLN A 67 4.73 -6.69 -11.55
C GLN A 67 5.83 -5.79 -10.95
N GLY A 68 6.02 -5.87 -9.63
CA GLY A 68 6.98 -5.04 -8.90
C GLY A 68 6.53 -3.59 -8.75
N GLY A 69 7.49 -2.73 -8.37
CA GLY A 69 7.30 -1.30 -8.13
C GLY A 69 7.72 -0.88 -6.72
N HIS A 70 7.74 0.43 -6.46
CA HIS A 70 8.05 0.99 -5.14
C HIS A 70 6.89 1.87 -4.67
N TYR A 71 6.22 1.45 -3.59
CA TYR A 71 5.04 2.14 -3.09
C TYR A 71 5.31 2.64 -1.68
N THR A 72 4.75 3.80 -1.36
CA THR A 72 4.83 4.38 -0.03
C THR A 72 3.42 4.46 0.55
N ILE A 73 3.20 3.84 1.69
CA ILE A 73 2.04 4.11 2.53
C ILE A 73 2.50 5.07 3.61
N ALA A 74 2.03 6.31 3.55
CA ALA A 74 2.61 7.41 4.30
C ALA A 74 2.01 7.60 5.71
N ASP A 75 0.88 6.97 5.98
CA ASP A 75 0.10 7.14 7.21
C ASP A 75 -0.53 5.82 7.71
N PHE A 76 0.12 4.67 7.49
CA PHE A 76 -0.50 3.37 7.82
C PHE A 76 -0.98 3.26 9.28
N GLY A 77 -0.29 3.90 10.22
CA GLY A 77 -0.69 3.97 11.63
C GLY A 77 -1.76 5.02 11.99
N SER A 78 -2.28 5.81 11.03
CA SER A 78 -3.23 6.90 11.30
C SER A 78 -4.60 6.44 11.75
N ALA A 79 -4.99 5.22 11.38
CA ALA A 79 -6.25 4.59 11.77
C ALA A 79 -6.00 3.16 12.25
N ALA A 80 -6.52 2.83 13.44
CA ALA A 80 -6.45 1.48 13.96
C ALA A 80 -7.24 0.52 13.06
N GLY A 81 -6.58 -0.55 12.61
CA GLY A 81 -7.19 -1.55 11.74
C GLY A 81 -7.00 -1.31 10.25
N ASN A 82 -6.13 -0.36 9.84
CA ASN A 82 -5.63 -0.33 8.46
C ASN A 82 -5.05 -1.71 8.08
N THR A 83 -5.34 -2.15 6.86
CA THR A 83 -4.88 -3.45 6.35
C THR A 83 -4.34 -3.36 4.93
N VAL A 84 -3.52 -4.35 4.58
CA VAL A 84 -2.98 -4.55 3.26
C VAL A 84 -3.56 -5.82 2.65
N GLY A 85 -4.18 -5.69 1.49
CA GLY A 85 -4.63 -6.81 0.67
C GLY A 85 -3.51 -7.28 -0.26
N LEU A 86 -3.16 -8.56 -0.21
CA LEU A 86 -2.18 -9.18 -1.10
C LEU A 86 -2.77 -10.38 -1.85
N SER A 87 -2.14 -10.82 -2.93
CA SER A 87 -2.50 -12.09 -3.57
C SER A 87 -2.25 -13.28 -2.63
N ALA A 88 -2.99 -14.38 -2.83
CA ALA A 88 -2.84 -15.59 -2.02
C ALA A 88 -1.41 -16.15 -2.02
N SER A 89 -0.69 -16.05 -3.15
CA SER A 89 0.71 -16.51 -3.23
C SER A 89 1.66 -15.65 -2.40
N GLN A 90 1.46 -14.33 -2.34
CA GLN A 90 2.24 -13.45 -1.47
C GLN A 90 1.90 -13.68 0.00
N MET A 91 0.62 -13.88 0.33
CA MET A 91 0.20 -14.20 1.70
C MET A 91 0.83 -15.50 2.22
N ASN A 92 0.94 -16.54 1.39
CA ASN A 92 1.61 -17.78 1.77
C ASN A 92 3.10 -17.59 2.12
N ASN A 93 3.73 -16.52 1.63
CA ASN A 93 5.12 -16.19 1.91
C ASN A 93 5.29 -15.04 2.91
N LEU A 94 4.19 -14.52 3.48
CA LEU A 94 4.20 -13.27 4.25
C LEU A 94 5.16 -13.32 5.43
N GLN A 95 5.26 -14.45 6.15
CA GLN A 95 6.18 -14.55 7.27
C GLN A 95 7.64 -14.32 6.84
N ASN A 96 8.08 -14.92 5.74
CA ASN A 96 9.43 -14.71 5.22
C ASN A 96 9.66 -13.26 4.77
N VAL A 97 8.61 -12.59 4.28
CA VAL A 97 8.66 -11.17 3.90
C VAL A 97 8.85 -10.29 5.15
N LEU A 98 8.08 -10.56 6.21
CA LEU A 98 8.18 -9.82 7.47
C LEU A 98 9.52 -10.07 8.18
N ASP A 99 10.01 -11.32 8.18
CA ASP A 99 11.32 -11.67 8.76
C ASP A 99 12.50 -10.98 8.04
N ALA A 100 12.30 -10.60 6.77
CA ALA A 100 13.28 -9.93 5.93
C ALA A 100 13.05 -8.41 5.80
N GLU A 101 12.14 -7.84 6.58
CA GLU A 101 11.84 -6.41 6.52
C GLU A 101 13.06 -5.56 6.91
N THR A 102 13.13 -4.36 6.35
CA THR A 102 14.15 -3.37 6.71
C THR A 102 13.52 -2.24 7.49
N VAL A 103 13.96 -2.04 8.73
CA VAL A 103 13.56 -0.90 9.55
C VAL A 103 14.67 0.14 9.56
N SER A 104 14.38 1.36 9.12
CA SER A 104 15.36 2.47 9.11
C SER A 104 14.67 3.82 9.20
N GLY A 105 15.19 4.71 10.05
CA GLY A 105 14.66 6.07 10.19
C GLY A 105 13.20 6.15 10.65
N GLY A 106 12.69 5.13 11.34
CA GLY A 106 11.29 5.05 11.77
C GLY A 106 10.33 4.47 10.73
N ASN A 107 10.83 4.00 9.59
CA ASN A 107 10.02 3.40 8.53
C ASN A 107 10.35 1.91 8.38
N THR A 108 9.36 1.11 8.01
CA THR A 108 9.54 -0.29 7.60
C THR A 108 9.37 -0.41 6.09
N THR A 109 10.30 -1.11 5.43
CA THR A 109 10.17 -1.52 4.04
C THR A 109 10.12 -3.04 3.96
N ILE A 110 9.07 -3.57 3.31
CA ILE A 110 8.95 -4.99 2.96
C ILE A 110 9.15 -5.17 1.46
N ARG A 111 9.65 -6.34 1.06
CA ARG A 111 9.78 -6.72 -0.35
C ARG A 111 9.07 -8.04 -0.63
N LEU A 112 8.07 -8.00 -1.50
CA LEU A 112 7.31 -9.15 -1.94
C LEU A 112 8.09 -9.98 -2.98
N ASN A 113 7.64 -11.21 -3.24
CA ASN A 113 8.33 -12.14 -4.16
C ASN A 113 8.42 -11.65 -5.60
N ASP A 114 7.49 -10.80 -6.01
CA ASP A 114 7.44 -10.19 -7.35
C ASP A 114 8.30 -8.92 -7.44
N LYS A 115 9.11 -8.64 -6.41
CA LYS A 115 9.95 -7.45 -6.26
C LYS A 115 9.14 -6.16 -6.02
N THR A 116 7.88 -6.25 -5.65
CA THR A 116 7.13 -5.10 -5.11
C THR A 116 7.74 -4.72 -3.77
N GLU A 117 8.12 -3.46 -3.63
CA GLU A 117 8.58 -2.87 -2.38
C GLU A 117 7.50 -1.94 -1.85
N ILE A 118 7.16 -2.12 -0.57
CA ILE A 118 6.19 -1.28 0.13
C ILE A 118 6.89 -0.70 1.35
N THR A 119 6.97 0.63 1.38
CA THR A 119 7.51 1.37 2.53
C THR A 119 6.36 1.96 3.32
N PHE A 120 6.33 1.67 4.62
CA PHE A 120 5.38 2.17 5.59
C PHE A 120 6.09 3.28 6.38
N LEU A 121 5.66 4.53 6.21
CA LEU A 121 6.29 5.65 6.90
C LEU A 121 5.82 5.72 8.36
N ASN A 122 6.76 6.00 9.26
CA ASN A 122 6.51 6.14 10.70
C ASN A 122 5.85 4.89 11.33
N ASP A 123 6.01 3.73 10.71
CA ASP A 123 5.57 2.44 11.22
C ASP A 123 6.76 1.50 11.24
N THR A 124 6.99 0.88 12.40
CA THR A 124 8.10 -0.06 12.64
C THR A 124 7.62 -1.40 13.20
N HIS A 125 6.31 -1.68 13.18
CA HIS A 125 5.73 -2.83 13.86
C HIS A 125 4.68 -3.51 12.99
N LEU A 126 5.05 -3.86 11.76
CA LEU A 126 4.20 -4.67 10.91
C LEU A 126 4.05 -6.07 11.50
N ALA A 127 2.84 -6.59 11.44
CA ALA A 127 2.49 -7.91 11.93
C ALA A 127 1.59 -8.62 10.93
N HIS A 128 1.52 -9.94 11.02
CA HIS A 128 0.75 -10.77 10.09
C HIS A 128 -0.73 -10.35 10.01
N ASN A 129 -1.33 -9.84 11.09
CA ASN A 129 -2.72 -9.39 11.12
C ASN A 129 -2.96 -8.06 10.38
N ASN A 130 -1.90 -7.34 9.98
CA ASN A 130 -2.02 -6.19 9.08
C ASN A 130 -2.32 -6.61 7.64
N PHE A 131 -2.22 -7.90 7.31
CA PHE A 131 -2.33 -8.39 5.93
C PHE A 131 -3.42 -9.45 5.79
N HIS A 132 -4.02 -9.52 4.61
CA HIS A 132 -4.94 -10.60 4.24
C HIS A 132 -4.87 -10.92 2.74
N ALA A 133 -5.37 -12.11 2.39
CA ALA A 133 -5.52 -12.50 1.00
C ALA A 133 -6.72 -11.80 0.38
N ILE A 134 -6.52 -11.15 -0.76
CA ILE A 134 -7.60 -10.66 -1.62
C ILE A 134 -8.37 -11.88 -2.16
N LYS A 135 -9.70 -11.80 -2.15
CA LYS A 135 -10.60 -12.86 -2.60
C LYS A 135 -10.78 -12.87 -4.12
#